data_AF-V5H6J1-F1
#
_entry.id   AF-V5H6J1-F1
#
_cell.length_a   1.000
_cell.length_b   1.000
_cell.length_c   1.000
_cell.angle_alpha   90.00
_cell.angle_beta   90.00
_cell.angle_gamma   90.00
#
_symmetry.space_group_name_H-M   'P 1'
#
loop_
_entity.id
_entity.type
_entity.pdbx_description
1 polymer ?
#
loop_
_entity_poly.entity_id
_entity_poly.type
_entity_poly.pdbx_seq_one_letter_code
_entity_poly.pdbx_strand_id
1 'polypeptide(L)'
;KKTQKKVSAYQFASHSHSATVDTIVPELKHDKEAKHDHHLRKFEYTKALDCVLLPYVVKKHPHVTVSVMQELIRRRALHKAFRGRDTKSLIQILRFFVRNLADYRFTRVLIDA
;
A
#
# COMPACT_ATOMS: atom_id res chain seq x y z
N LYS A 1 5.30 39.33 0.06
CA LYS A 1 5.25 39.22 -1.41
C LYS A 1 4.34 38.05 -1.78
N LYS A 2 3.10 38.31 -2.24
CA LYS A 2 2.11 37.28 -2.59
C LYS A 2 2.22 36.97 -4.10
N THR A 3 2.51 35.71 -4.43
CA THR A 3 2.64 35.22 -5.81
C THR A 3 1.26 35.10 -6.46
N GLN A 4 1.07 35.79 -7.58
CA GLN A 4 -0.14 35.73 -8.41
C GLN A 4 -0.26 34.35 -9.06
N LYS A 5 -1.38 33.65 -8.84
CA LYS A 5 -1.73 32.44 -9.59
C LYS A 5 -2.24 32.88 -10.98
N LYS A 6 -1.53 32.45 -12.03
CA LYS A 6 -2.02 32.59 -13.42
C LYS A 6 -3.26 31.71 -13.58
N VAL A 7 -4.40 32.36 -13.81
CA VAL A 7 -5.67 31.70 -14.15
C VAL A 7 -5.51 31.19 -15.57
N SER A 8 -5.47 29.86 -15.72
CA SER A 8 -5.44 29.21 -17.03
C SER A 8 -6.83 29.36 -17.68
N ALA A 9 -6.86 30.04 -18.82
CA ALA A 9 -8.06 30.25 -19.61
C ALA A 9 -8.41 28.95 -20.35
N TYR A 10 -9.31 28.15 -19.78
CA TYR A 10 -10.11 27.20 -20.54
C TYR A 10 -11.48 27.83 -20.78
N GLN A 11 -11.56 28.63 -21.84
CA GLN A 11 -12.82 29.05 -22.42
C GLN A 11 -13.33 27.91 -23.31
N PHE A 12 -14.19 27.07 -22.76
CA PHE A 12 -15.20 26.36 -23.53
C PHE A 12 -16.54 26.54 -22.82
N ALA A 13 -17.10 27.74 -23.01
CA ALA A 13 -18.51 27.98 -22.73
C ALA A 13 -19.33 27.22 -23.79
N SER A 14 -19.95 26.11 -23.39
CA SER A 14 -21.13 25.57 -24.06
C SER A 14 -22.25 25.42 -23.04
N HIS A 15 -22.72 26.57 -22.54
CA HIS A 15 -23.99 26.63 -21.83
C HIS A 15 -25.10 26.91 -22.85
N SER A 16 -25.53 25.89 -23.57
CA SER A 16 -26.71 26.02 -24.45
C SER A 16 -27.48 24.72 -24.66
N HIS A 17 -27.45 23.79 -23.71
CA HIS A 17 -28.52 22.78 -23.59
C HIS A 17 -28.81 22.54 -22.11
N SER A 18 -29.91 23.11 -21.61
CA SER A 18 -30.58 22.57 -20.42
C SER A 18 -31.29 21.28 -20.85
N ALA A 19 -30.52 20.23 -21.13
CA ALA A 19 -31.10 18.91 -21.22
C ALA A 19 -31.55 18.55 -19.79
N THR A 20 -32.85 18.44 -19.58
CA THR A 20 -33.42 17.75 -18.42
C THR A 20 -32.86 16.32 -18.45
N VAL A 21 -31.80 16.08 -17.69
CA VAL A 21 -31.19 14.75 -17.57
C VAL A 21 -31.98 13.97 -16.51
N ASP A 22 -32.54 12.83 -16.91
CA ASP A 22 -33.43 12.02 -16.04
C ASP A 22 -32.70 11.43 -14.81
N THR A 23 -31.37 11.32 -14.84
CA THR A 23 -30.58 10.82 -13.71
C THR A 23 -29.15 11.38 -13.73
N ILE A 24 -28.74 12.02 -12.63
CA ILE A 24 -27.35 12.44 -12.39
C ILE A 24 -26.66 11.28 -11.64
N VAL A 25 -25.72 10.60 -12.30
CA VAL A 25 -24.88 9.58 -11.64
C VAL A 25 -23.78 10.30 -10.85
N PRO A 26 -23.67 10.11 -9.53
CA PRO A 26 -22.59 10.69 -8.75
C PRO A 26 -21.25 10.11 -9.21
N GLU A 27 -20.27 10.98 -9.42
CA GLU A 27 -18.91 10.58 -9.76
C GLU A 27 -18.32 9.74 -8.62
N LEU A 28 -18.06 8.46 -8.89
CA LEU A 28 -17.45 7.55 -7.92
C LEU A 28 -15.98 7.94 -7.74
N LYS A 29 -15.64 8.52 -6.59
CA LYS A 29 -14.24 8.74 -6.23
C LYS A 29 -13.58 7.40 -5.95
N HIS A 30 -12.64 7.01 -6.80
CA HIS A 30 -11.81 5.83 -6.56
C HIS A 30 -10.87 6.08 -5.38
N ASP A 31 -10.86 5.15 -4.43
CA ASP A 31 -9.89 5.16 -3.35
C ASP A 31 -8.47 4.99 -3.87
N LYS A 32 -7.53 5.72 -3.26
CA LYS A 32 -6.12 5.59 -3.59
C LYS A 32 -5.60 4.26 -3.04
N GLU A 33 -5.11 3.42 -3.94
CA GLU A 33 -4.45 2.17 -3.58
C GLU A 33 -3.24 2.41 -2.65
N ALA A 34 -3.02 1.49 -1.71
CA ALA A 34 -1.86 1.53 -0.84
C ALA A 34 -0.54 1.30 -1.61
N LYS A 35 0.54 1.91 -1.14
CA LYS A 35 1.85 1.81 -1.80
C LYS A 35 2.37 0.36 -1.91
N HIS A 36 2.12 -0.47 -0.89
CA HIS A 36 2.55 -1.87 -0.90
C HIS A 36 1.78 -2.69 -1.94
N ASP A 37 0.47 -2.42 -2.14
CA ASP A 37 -0.33 -3.08 -3.18
C ASP A 37 0.17 -2.71 -4.58
N HIS A 38 0.52 -1.45 -4.81
CA HIS A 38 1.16 -1.02 -6.05
C HIS A 38 2.45 -1.81 -6.35
N HIS A 39 3.33 -1.97 -5.36
CA HIS A 39 4.55 -2.76 -5.50
C HIS A 39 4.28 -4.24 -5.72
N LEU A 40 3.27 -4.81 -5.05
CA LEU A 40 2.84 -6.20 -5.25
C LEU A 40 2.34 -6.42 -6.69
N ARG A 41 1.57 -5.49 -7.26
CA ARG A 41 1.12 -5.57 -8.66
C ARG A 41 2.26 -5.50 -9.67
N LYS A 42 3.33 -4.78 -9.33
CA LYS A 42 4.55 -4.65 -10.15
C LYS A 42 5.59 -5.74 -9.91
N PHE A 43 5.29 -6.76 -9.10
CA PHE A 43 6.23 -7.82 -8.74
C PHE A 43 7.50 -7.31 -8.02
N GLU A 44 7.42 -6.12 -7.42
CA GLU A 44 8.50 -5.48 -6.66
C GLU A 44 8.47 -5.91 -5.19
N TYR A 45 8.68 -7.20 -4.92
CA TYR A 45 8.43 -7.81 -3.61
C TYR A 45 9.25 -7.22 -2.47
N THR A 46 10.53 -6.93 -2.71
CA THR A 46 11.41 -6.32 -1.70
C THR A 46 10.89 -4.95 -1.27
N LYS A 47 10.48 -4.13 -2.24
CA LYS A 47 9.91 -2.78 -1.98
C LYS A 47 8.57 -2.85 -1.27
N ALA A 48 7.72 -3.80 -1.63
CA ALA A 48 6.46 -4.04 -0.94
C ALA A 48 6.68 -4.35 0.55
N LEU A 49 7.64 -5.23 0.84
CA LEU A 49 8.00 -5.61 2.20
C LEU A 49 8.65 -4.44 2.97
N ASP A 50 9.51 -3.65 2.32
CA ASP A 50 10.14 -2.47 2.95
C ASP A 50 9.11 -1.42 3.37
N CYS A 51 8.09 -1.20 2.54
CA CYS A 51 7.01 -0.26 2.84
C CYS A 51 6.24 -0.63 4.12
N VAL A 52 6.08 -1.92 4.40
CA VAL A 52 5.33 -2.39 5.57
C VAL A 52 6.19 -2.71 6.78
N LEU A 53 7.51 -2.81 6.62
CA LEU A 53 8.45 -3.00 7.73
C LEU A 53 8.79 -1.70 8.47
N LEU A 54 8.36 -0.55 7.95
CA LEU A 54 8.59 0.75 8.61
C LEU A 54 8.16 0.72 10.09
N PRO A 55 8.97 1.28 11.01
CA PRO A 55 8.70 1.19 12.46
C PRO A 55 7.29 1.62 12.88
N TYR A 56 6.75 2.66 12.22
CA TYR A 56 5.39 3.13 12.46
C TYR A 56 4.33 2.08 12.08
N VAL A 57 4.44 1.50 10.88
CA VAL A 57 3.48 0.51 10.37
C VAL A 57 3.51 -0.73 11.25
N VAL A 58 4.71 -1.24 11.51
CA VAL A 58 4.91 -2.42 12.34
C VAL A 58 4.38 -2.23 13.78
N LYS A 59 4.47 -1.02 14.34
CA LYS A 59 4.00 -0.74 15.71
C LYS A 59 2.49 -0.48 15.78
N LYS A 60 1.91 0.23 14.81
CA LYS A 60 0.51 0.67 14.84
C LYS A 60 -0.43 -0.27 14.08
N HIS A 61 0.06 -0.85 12.99
CA HIS A 61 -0.71 -1.66 12.05
C HIS A 61 0.05 -2.94 11.68
N PRO A 62 0.41 -3.82 12.65
CA PRO A 62 1.15 -5.05 12.37
C PRO A 62 0.39 -5.99 11.42
N HIS A 63 -0.94 -5.96 11.44
CA HIS A 63 -1.79 -6.72 10.52
C HIS A 63 -1.48 -6.41 9.04
N VAL A 64 -1.13 -5.17 8.69
CA VAL A 64 -0.77 -4.81 7.31
C VAL A 64 0.53 -5.52 6.89
N THR A 65 1.53 -5.55 7.78
CA THR A 65 2.80 -6.26 7.54
C THR A 65 2.55 -7.76 7.37
N VAL A 66 1.71 -8.35 8.23
CA VAL A 66 1.34 -9.79 8.14
C VAL A 66 0.58 -10.08 6.85
N SER A 67 -0.37 -9.24 6.44
CA SER A 67 -1.11 -9.42 5.19
C SER A 67 -0.20 -9.39 3.96
N VAL A 68 0.79 -8.48 3.94
CA VAL A 68 1.78 -8.46 2.85
C VAL A 68 2.67 -9.70 2.87
N MET A 69 3.10 -10.17 4.05
CA MET A 69 3.86 -11.44 4.16
C MET A 69 3.03 -12.62 3.67
N GLN A 70 1.76 -12.71 4.06
CA GLN A 70 0.83 -13.73 3.60
C GLN A 70 0.70 -13.72 2.07
N GLU A 71 0.55 -12.54 1.48
CA GLU A 71 0.44 -12.40 0.03
C GLU A 71 1.75 -12.78 -0.69
N LEU A 72 2.91 -12.48 -0.09
CA LEU A 72 4.21 -12.93 -0.59
C LEU A 72 4.37 -14.46 -0.51
N ILE A 73 3.89 -15.12 0.56
CA ILE A 73 3.87 -16.59 0.68
C ILE A 73 2.98 -17.19 -0.41
N ARG A 74 1.76 -16.66 -0.57
CA ARG A 74 0.78 -17.12 -1.58
C ARG A 74 1.33 -17.02 -3.01
N ARG A 75 2.15 -16.01 -3.30
CA ARG A 75 2.83 -15.81 -4.59
C ARG A 75 4.14 -16.58 -4.74
N ARG A 76 4.55 -17.37 -3.73
CA ARG A 76 5.87 -18.01 -3.64
C ARG A 76 7.00 -17.00 -3.90
N ALA A 77 6.87 -15.81 -3.31
CA ALA A 77 7.75 -14.67 -3.55
C ALA A 77 8.48 -14.19 -2.29
N LEU A 78 8.14 -14.73 -1.11
CA LEU A 78 8.77 -14.32 0.15
C LEU A 78 10.30 -14.51 0.15
N HIS A 79 10.78 -15.65 -0.35
CA HIS A 79 12.21 -15.91 -0.51
C HIS A 79 12.92 -14.89 -1.41
N LYS A 80 12.22 -14.33 -2.41
CA LYS A 80 12.74 -13.26 -3.28
C LYS A 80 12.82 -11.94 -2.52
N ALA A 81 11.85 -11.66 -1.67
CA ALA A 81 11.84 -10.46 -0.84
C ALA A 81 12.95 -10.46 0.23
N PHE A 82 13.36 -11.63 0.73
CA PHE A 82 14.46 -11.77 1.70
C PHE A 82 15.85 -11.80 1.06
N ARG A 83 15.97 -12.24 -0.20
CA ARG A 83 17.26 -12.35 -0.90
C ARG A 83 17.93 -10.97 -1.01
N GLY A 84 19.23 -10.93 -0.69
CA GLY A 84 20.05 -9.73 -0.84
C GLY A 84 19.80 -8.62 0.18
N ARG A 85 19.04 -8.89 1.26
CA ARG A 85 18.89 -7.97 2.38
C ARG A 85 20.15 -7.92 3.24
N ASP A 86 20.37 -6.75 3.84
CA ASP A 86 21.45 -6.54 4.80
C ASP A 86 21.09 -7.13 6.18
N THR A 87 22.11 -7.35 7.00
CA THR A 87 21.95 -7.93 8.34
C THR A 87 21.02 -7.10 9.23
N LYS A 88 21.02 -5.75 9.09
CA LYS A 88 20.17 -4.89 9.93
C LYS A 88 18.69 -5.03 9.56
N SER A 89 18.36 -5.11 8.26
CA SER A 89 16.99 -5.39 7.82
C SER A 89 16.53 -6.77 8.26
N LEU A 90 17.38 -7.79 8.17
CA LEU A 90 17.04 -9.14 8.66
C LEU A 90 16.75 -9.14 10.17
N ILE A 91 17.56 -8.45 10.98
CA ILE A 91 17.30 -8.30 12.42
C ILE A 91 15.95 -7.60 12.67
N GLN A 92 15.57 -6.61 11.86
CA GLN A 92 14.28 -5.95 11.97
C GLN A 92 13.10 -6.89 11.68
N ILE A 93 13.24 -7.77 10.69
CA ILE A 93 12.24 -8.81 10.37
C ILE A 93 12.14 -9.82 11.53
N LEU A 94 13.27 -10.30 12.05
CA LEU A 94 13.28 -11.24 13.18
C LEU A 94 12.64 -10.64 14.44
N ARG A 95 12.95 -9.38 14.75
CA ARG A 95 12.31 -8.65 15.86
C ARG A 95 10.80 -8.50 15.64
N PHE A 96 10.37 -8.33 14.38
CA PHE A 96 8.94 -8.31 14.06
C PHE A 96 8.28 -9.66 14.38
N PHE A 97 8.92 -10.77 14.00
CA PHE A 97 8.42 -12.12 14.29
C PHE A 97 8.34 -12.37 15.78
N VAL A 98 9.43 -12.20 16.52
CA VAL A 98 9.47 -12.45 17.98
C VAL A 98 8.37 -11.69 18.72
N ARG A 99 8.08 -10.45 18.32
CA ARG A 99 7.03 -9.64 18.96
C ARG A 99 5.61 -10.09 18.61
N ASN A 100 5.36 -10.54 17.38
CA ASN A 100 4.00 -10.79 16.88
C ASN A 100 3.63 -12.27 16.81
N LEU A 101 4.58 -13.20 16.99
CA LEU A 101 4.35 -14.65 16.90
C LEU A 101 3.35 -15.16 17.94
N ALA A 102 3.31 -14.53 19.13
CA ALA A 102 2.41 -14.89 20.21
C ALA A 102 0.94 -14.45 19.96
N ASP A 103 0.68 -13.58 18.99
CA ASP A 103 -0.68 -13.21 18.60
C ASP A 103 -1.25 -14.28 17.68
N TYR A 104 -2.24 -15.04 18.16
CA TYR A 104 -2.87 -16.17 17.47
C TYR A 104 -3.37 -15.82 16.06
N ARG A 105 -3.71 -14.53 15.81
CA ARG A 105 -4.19 -14.05 14.51
C ARG A 105 -3.08 -14.04 13.46
N PHE A 106 -1.83 -13.92 13.89
CA PHE A 106 -0.65 -13.79 13.03
C PHE A 106 0.17 -15.07 13.01
N THR A 107 0.11 -15.88 14.06
CA THR A 107 0.94 -17.08 14.26
C THR A 107 1.01 -17.96 13.02
N ARG A 108 -0.13 -18.30 12.39
CA ARG A 108 -0.14 -19.18 11.21
C ARG A 108 0.70 -18.61 10.06
N VAL A 109 0.49 -17.34 9.72
CA VAL A 109 1.21 -16.68 8.62
C VAL A 109 2.70 -16.52 8.95
N LEU A 110 3.02 -16.20 10.21
CA LEU A 110 4.40 -15.97 10.63
C LEU A 110 5.22 -17.27 10.78
N ILE A 111 4.57 -18.40 11.05
CA ILE A 111 5.23 -19.73 11.06
C ILE A 111 5.50 -20.20 9.63
N ASP A 112 4.61 -19.88 8.68
CA ASP A 112 4.76 -20.23 7.27
C ASP A 112 5.81 -19.36 6.53
N ALA A 113 6.27 -18.28 7.16
CA ALA A 113 7.17 -17.26 6.59
C ALA A 113 8.66 -17.61 6.74
#